data_AF-A0A7V9FHD4-F1
#
_entry.id   AF-A0A7V9FHD4-F1
#
_cell.length_a   1.000
_cell.length_b   1.000
_cell.length_c   1.000
_cell.angle_alpha   90.00
_cell.angle_beta   90.00
_cell.angle_gamma   90.00
#
_symmetry.space_group_name_H-M   'P 1'
#
loop_
_entity.id
_entity.type
_entity.pdbx_description
1 polymer ?
#
loop_
_entity_poly.entity_id
_entity_poly.type
_entity_poly.pdbx_seq_one_letter_code
_entity_poly.pdbx_strand_id
1 'polypeptide(L)'
;MAFTPRAGMSWNPGLRKFMLSLVHDPTPAAPDAGTRFFGGLTVLLVNNPWGPWETVFSSGSRRWPGGPSTATCGDTQWGSGERADIPTKYMSAVGKAFYLFSSGGDCLSIARGVLP
;
A
#
# COMPACT_ATOMS: atom_id res chain seq x y z
N MET A 1 0.04 7.93 -21.04
CA MET A 1 0.49 6.90 -20.09
C MET A 1 -0.64 6.73 -19.08
N ALA A 2 -1.37 5.62 -19.13
CA ALA A 2 -2.59 5.44 -18.33
C ALA A 2 -2.22 4.94 -16.94
N PHE A 3 -2.17 5.84 -15.96
CA PHE A 3 -1.99 5.49 -14.55
C PHE A 3 -3.33 4.93 -14.05
N THR A 4 -3.36 3.68 -13.58
CA THR A 4 -4.57 3.05 -13.01
C THR A 4 -4.41 2.91 -11.50
N PRO A 5 -4.56 4.00 -10.72
CA PRO A 5 -4.36 3.94 -9.28
C PRO A 5 -5.55 3.30 -8.58
N ARG A 6 -5.26 2.60 -7.49
CA ARG A 6 -6.26 2.23 -6.50
C ARG A 6 -5.81 2.66 -5.13
N ALA A 7 -6.72 3.29 -4.42
CA ALA A 7 -6.43 3.92 -3.15
C ALA A 7 -7.29 3.35 -2.03
N GLY A 8 -6.67 3.12 -0.88
CA GLY A 8 -7.32 2.90 0.42
C GLY A 8 -6.99 4.06 1.34
N MET A 9 -8.00 4.64 1.99
CA MET A 9 -7.81 5.71 2.97
C MET A 9 -8.17 5.21 4.36
N SER A 10 -7.38 5.59 5.35
CA SER A 10 -7.64 5.25 6.75
C SER A 10 -7.25 6.39 7.67
N TRP A 11 -7.92 6.50 8.81
CA TRP A 11 -7.59 7.48 9.84
C TRP A 11 -6.59 6.87 10.83
N ASN A 12 -5.51 7.58 11.13
CA ASN A 12 -4.55 7.23 12.17
C ASN A 12 -4.83 8.06 13.44
N PRO A 13 -5.45 7.47 14.48
CA PRO A 13 -5.84 8.21 15.68
C PRO A 13 -4.64 8.65 16.52
N GLY A 14 -3.55 7.87 16.54
CA GLY A 14 -2.35 8.20 17.33
C GLY A 14 -1.60 9.41 16.78
N LEU A 15 -1.50 9.53 15.45
CA LEU A 15 -0.91 10.69 14.79
C LEU A 15 -1.90 11.81 14.50
N ARG A 16 -3.20 11.53 14.59
CA ARG A 16 -4.30 12.41 14.14
C ARG A 16 -4.12 12.84 12.67
N LYS A 17 -3.80 11.86 11.82
CA LYS A 17 -3.56 12.07 10.37
C LYS A 17 -4.34 11.05 9.54
N PHE A 18 -4.68 11.42 8.31
CA PHE A 18 -5.14 10.48 7.29
C PHE A 18 -3.94 9.79 6.66
N MET A 19 -4.07 8.49 6.43
CA MET A 19 -3.13 7.66 5.69
C MET A 19 -3.78 7.21 4.39
N LEU A 20 -3.04 7.29 3.29
CA LEU A 20 -3.46 6.78 1.98
C LEU A 20 -2.49 5.70 1.53
N SER A 21 -2.96 4.47 1.31
CA SER A 21 -2.26 3.45 0.54
C SER A 21 -2.63 3.62 -0.93
N LEU A 22 -1.65 3.84 -1.80
CA LEU A 22 -1.83 4.05 -3.23
C LEU A 22 -1.07 2.99 -4.01
N VAL A 23 -1.82 2.04 -4.54
CA VAL A 23 -1.31 1.01 -5.45
C VAL A 23 -1.27 1.61 -6.86
N HIS A 24 -0.17 1.42 -7.58
CA HIS A 24 -0.02 1.94 -8.94
C HIS A 24 0.92 1.11 -9.82
N ASP A 25 0.65 1.09 -11.13
CA ASP A 25 1.57 0.57 -12.15
C ASP A 25 2.22 1.76 -12.86
N PRO A 26 3.55 1.97 -12.72
CA PRO A 26 4.25 3.08 -13.36
C PRO A 26 4.56 2.83 -14.84
N THR A 27 4.51 1.58 -15.32
CA THR A 27 4.88 1.21 -16.70
C THR A 27 3.89 0.20 -17.29
N PRO A 28 2.60 0.56 -17.40
CA PRO A 28 1.60 -0.35 -17.95
C PRO A 28 1.94 -0.68 -19.41
N ALA A 29 2.11 -1.97 -19.71
CA ALA A 29 2.43 -2.44 -21.06
C ALA A 29 1.26 -2.30 -22.04
N ALA A 30 0.03 -2.30 -21.53
CA ALA A 30 -1.20 -2.09 -22.26
C ALA A 30 -2.20 -1.29 -21.41
N PRO A 31 -3.23 -0.64 -21.99
CA PRO A 31 -4.22 0.14 -21.23
C PRO A 31 -5.00 -0.66 -20.18
N ASP A 32 -5.08 -1.99 -20.33
CA ASP A 32 -5.69 -2.94 -19.41
C ASP A 32 -4.68 -3.66 -18.50
N ALA A 33 -3.38 -3.38 -18.67
CA ALA A 33 -2.35 -3.83 -17.72
C ALA A 33 -2.57 -3.12 -16.38
N GLY A 34 -2.68 -3.91 -15.30
CA GLY A 34 -3.05 -3.44 -13.98
C GLY A 34 -2.09 -3.90 -12.89
N THR A 35 -2.31 -3.39 -11.68
CA THR A 35 -1.41 -3.58 -10.54
C THR A 35 -1.38 -5.00 -9.97
N ARG A 36 -2.19 -5.91 -10.52
CA ARG A 36 -2.40 -7.30 -10.10
C ARG A 36 -1.09 -8.07 -9.91
N PHE A 37 -0.22 -8.03 -10.91
CA PHE A 37 1.03 -8.80 -10.93
C PHE A 37 2.27 -7.92 -10.91
N PHE A 38 2.16 -6.69 -11.41
CA PHE A 38 3.26 -5.75 -11.54
C PHE A 38 2.81 -4.38 -11.05
N GLY A 39 3.65 -3.69 -10.27
CA GLY A 39 3.30 -2.39 -9.72
C GLY A 39 3.88 -2.17 -8.33
N GLY A 40 3.84 -0.91 -7.92
CA GLY A 40 4.33 -0.43 -6.64
C GLY A 40 3.21 -0.03 -5.69
N LEU A 41 3.63 0.37 -4.50
CA LEU A 41 2.79 0.93 -3.46
C LEU A 41 3.45 2.19 -2.91
N THR A 42 2.65 3.22 -2.74
CA THR A 42 3.02 4.44 -2.04
C THR A 42 2.14 4.59 -0.81
N VAL A 43 2.70 5.03 0.31
CA VAL A 43 1.94 5.43 1.49
C VAL A 43 2.12 6.92 1.69
N LEU A 44 0.99 7.63 1.77
CA LEU A 44 0.92 9.06 1.99
C LEU A 44 0.29 9.37 3.35
N LEU A 45 0.73 10.47 3.97
CA LEU A 45 0.18 11.03 5.20
C LEU A 45 -0.32 12.45 4.96
N VAL A 46 -1.39 12.83 5.65
CA VAL A 46 -1.87 14.22 5.62
C VAL A 46 -2.69 14.58 6.86
N ASN A 47 -2.69 15.85 7.25
CA ASN A 47 -3.56 16.36 8.33
C ASN A 47 -5.02 16.56 7.86
N ASN A 48 -5.20 16.97 6.60
CA ASN A 48 -6.47 17.28 5.95
C ASN A 48 -6.58 16.42 4.68
N PRO A 49 -7.68 15.67 4.42
CA PRO A 49 -7.74 14.67 3.34
C PRO A 49 -7.59 15.25 1.93
N TRP A 50 -7.60 16.57 1.79
CA TRP A 50 -7.43 17.28 0.52
C TRP A 50 -5.97 17.64 0.19
N GLY A 51 -5.00 17.38 1.09
CA GLY A 51 -3.59 17.71 0.89
C GLY A 51 -3.10 18.90 1.74
N PRO A 52 -1.81 19.26 1.64
CA PRO A 52 -0.77 18.63 0.80
C PRO A 52 -0.32 17.27 1.37
N TRP A 53 -0.18 16.27 0.50
CA TRP A 53 0.19 14.91 0.89
C TRP A 53 1.70 14.75 1.09
N GLU A 54 2.09 14.15 2.21
CA GLU A 54 3.46 13.77 2.53
C GLU A 54 3.70 12.30 2.14
N THR A 55 4.72 12.02 1.32
CA THR A 55 5.08 10.62 1.03
C THR A 55 5.96 10.07 2.14
N VAL A 56 5.46 9.05 2.85
CA VAL A 56 6.21 8.39 3.94
C VAL A 56 6.77 7.03 3.55
N PHE A 57 6.29 6.46 2.45
CA PHE A 57 6.85 5.26 1.86
C PHE A 57 6.56 5.25 0.36
N SER A 58 7.52 4.76 -0.43
CA SER A 58 7.30 4.38 -1.82
C SER A 58 8.17 3.17 -2.13
N SER A 59 7.57 2.11 -2.67
CA SER A 59 8.32 0.95 -3.14
C SER A 59 9.06 1.21 -4.47
N GLY A 60 8.94 2.41 -5.04
CA GLY A 60 9.42 2.71 -6.38
C GLY A 60 8.73 1.86 -7.46
N SER A 61 9.42 1.63 -8.57
CA SER A 61 8.79 1.21 -9.82
C SER A 61 8.71 -0.29 -10.09
N ARG A 62 9.22 -1.17 -9.22
CA ARG A 62 9.43 -2.58 -9.65
C ARG A 62 9.03 -3.68 -8.68
N ARG A 63 9.09 -3.52 -7.36
CA ARG A 63 8.77 -4.63 -6.42
C ARG A 63 8.22 -4.12 -5.09
N TRP A 64 6.99 -4.50 -4.79
CA TRP A 64 6.46 -4.48 -3.43
C TRP A 64 7.25 -5.53 -2.63
N PRO A 65 7.92 -5.17 -1.53
CA PRO A 65 8.70 -6.13 -0.74
C PRO A 65 7.83 -7.25 -0.15
N GLY A 66 6.51 -7.11 -0.18
CA GLY A 66 5.60 -8.08 0.37
C GLY A 66 5.74 -8.18 1.89
N GLY A 67 5.12 -9.22 2.40
CA GLY A 67 5.21 -9.70 3.77
C GLY A 67 4.55 -11.08 3.82
N PRO A 68 4.47 -11.72 4.99
CA PRO A 68 3.88 -13.04 5.11
C PRO A 68 2.57 -13.17 4.33
N SER A 69 2.48 -14.21 3.51
CA SER A 69 1.31 -14.54 2.73
C SER A 69 0.63 -15.79 3.25
N THR A 70 -0.62 -16.00 2.84
CA THR A 70 -1.33 -17.26 3.08
C THR A 70 -0.49 -18.43 2.57
N ALA A 71 -0.43 -19.53 3.33
CA ALA A 71 0.47 -20.66 3.05
C ALA A 71 0.36 -21.23 1.63
N THR A 72 -0.82 -21.14 1.01
CA THR A 72 -1.08 -21.57 -0.37
C THR A 72 -0.42 -20.69 -1.44
N CYS A 73 0.06 -19.51 -1.07
CA CYS A 73 0.57 -18.49 -1.98
C CYS A 73 2.10 -18.41 -2.03
N GLY A 74 2.79 -19.06 -1.10
CA GLY A 74 4.25 -19.08 -1.02
C GLY A 74 4.90 -17.71 -0.77
N ASP A 75 6.20 -17.61 -1.05
CA ASP A 75 6.96 -16.37 -0.91
C ASP A 75 6.65 -15.41 -2.06
N THR A 76 6.30 -14.17 -1.71
CA THR A 76 5.73 -13.20 -2.65
C THR A 76 6.81 -12.36 -3.33
N GLN A 77 7.11 -12.63 -4.61
CA GLN A 77 7.83 -11.70 -5.49
C GLN A 77 6.91 -10.83 -6.36
N TRP A 78 5.61 -10.84 -6.07
CA TRP A 78 4.57 -10.16 -6.84
C TRP A 78 4.54 -8.65 -6.59
N GLY A 79 3.90 -7.90 -7.49
CA GLY A 79 3.51 -6.51 -7.24
C GLY A 79 2.57 -6.35 -6.04
N SER A 80 2.25 -5.10 -5.70
CA SER A 80 1.38 -4.76 -4.57
C SER A 80 -0.05 -5.32 -4.69
N GLY A 81 -0.49 -5.68 -5.90
CA GLY A 81 -1.79 -6.28 -6.18
C GLY A 81 -2.83 -5.24 -6.55
N GLU A 82 -4.10 -5.64 -6.59
CA GLU A 82 -5.21 -4.75 -6.95
C GLU A 82 -5.68 -3.88 -5.76
N ARG A 83 -5.40 -4.26 -4.52
CA ARG A 83 -5.83 -3.52 -3.32
C ARG A 83 -4.73 -3.46 -2.28
N ALA A 84 -4.70 -2.34 -1.56
CA ALA A 84 -3.91 -2.19 -0.35
C ALA A 84 -4.63 -1.29 0.65
N ASP A 85 -4.63 -1.68 1.92
CA ASP A 85 -5.32 -0.99 3.01
C ASP A 85 -4.46 -0.97 4.28
N ILE A 86 -4.65 0.06 5.10
CA ILE A 86 -3.97 0.23 6.39
C ILE A 86 -5.02 0.32 7.49
N PRO A 87 -5.57 -0.81 7.96
CA PRO A 87 -6.72 -0.78 8.87
C PRO A 87 -6.37 -0.11 10.19
N THR A 88 -7.13 0.93 10.56
CA THR A 88 -6.94 1.72 11.80
C THR A 88 -6.83 0.85 13.05
N LYS A 89 -7.57 -0.27 13.10
CA LYS A 89 -7.58 -1.21 14.23
C LYS A 89 -6.20 -1.77 14.59
N TYR A 90 -5.28 -1.87 13.62
CA TYR A 90 -3.95 -2.46 13.81
C TYR A 90 -2.83 -1.43 13.93
N MET A 91 -3.17 -0.15 14.11
CA MET A 91 -2.18 0.89 14.41
C MET A 91 -1.84 0.89 15.90
N SER A 92 -0.59 1.19 16.25
CA SER A 92 -0.20 1.39 17.64
C SER A 92 -0.90 2.60 18.25
N ALA A 93 -0.96 2.68 19.58
CA ALA A 93 -1.58 3.80 20.28
C ALA A 93 -0.96 5.16 19.90
N VAL A 94 0.35 5.19 19.65
CA VAL A 94 1.09 6.40 19.20
C VAL A 94 0.97 6.59 17.67
N GLY A 95 0.46 5.60 16.94
CA GLY A 95 0.21 5.67 15.51
C GLY A 95 1.44 5.47 14.62
N LYS A 96 2.64 5.30 15.20
CA LYS A 96 3.88 5.11 14.42
C LYS A 96 4.06 3.70 13.85
N ALA A 97 3.54 2.67 14.52
CA ALA A 97 3.58 1.30 14.01
C ALA A 97 2.22 0.90 13.47
N PHE A 98 2.18 0.25 12.32
CA PHE A 98 0.94 -0.16 11.66
C PHE A 98 1.17 -1.40 10.78
N TYR A 99 0.08 -1.97 10.29
CA TYR A 99 0.11 -3.08 9.34
C TYR A 99 -0.57 -2.67 8.04
N LEU A 100 0.04 -3.06 6.94
CA LEU A 100 -0.45 -2.86 5.60
C LEU A 100 -0.87 -4.21 5.02
N PHE A 101 -2.09 -4.28 4.51
CA PHE A 101 -2.69 -5.45 3.92
C PHE A 101 -2.75 -5.20 2.43
N SER A 102 -2.23 -6.11 1.62
CA SER A 102 -2.31 -6.00 0.17
C SER A 102 -2.73 -7.31 -0.48
N SER A 103 -3.23 -7.22 -1.72
CA SER A 103 -3.70 -8.38 -2.49
C SER A 103 -2.65 -8.83 -3.53
N GLY A 104 -1.37 -8.74 -3.19
CA GLY A 104 -0.27 -9.05 -4.11
C GLY A 104 -0.28 -10.51 -4.53
N GLY A 105 -0.21 -10.77 -5.84
CA GLY A 105 -0.24 -12.13 -6.38
C GLY A 105 -1.58 -12.87 -6.14
N ASP A 106 -2.69 -12.12 -6.09
CA ASP A 106 -4.04 -12.61 -5.75
C ASP A 106 -4.13 -13.25 -4.35
N CYS A 107 -3.22 -12.86 -3.46
CA CYS A 107 -3.10 -13.42 -2.13
C CYS A 107 -3.09 -12.31 -1.08
N LEU A 108 -3.56 -12.65 0.13
CA LEU A 108 -3.37 -11.77 1.28
C LEU A 108 -1.88 -11.70 1.59
N SER A 109 -1.30 -10.51 1.55
CA SER A 109 0.05 -10.20 2.01
C SER A 109 -0.04 -9.13 3.10
N ILE A 110 0.71 -9.33 4.19
CA ILE A 110 0.69 -8.42 5.33
C ILE A 110 2.11 -7.91 5.59
N ALA A 111 2.34 -6.61 5.46
CA ALA A 111 3.60 -5.97 5.80
C ALA A 111 3.45 -5.12 7.07
N ARG A 112 4.50 -5.07 7.90
CA ARG A 112 4.57 -4.17 9.05
C ARG A 112 5.29 -2.89 8.66
N GLY A 113 4.70 -1.73 8.99
CA GLY A 113 5.30 -0.42 8.79
C GLY A 113 5.63 0.26 10.13
N VAL A 114 6.71 1.05 10.14
CA VAL A 114 7.10 1.91 11.26
C VAL A 114 7.50 3.28 10.72
N LEU A 115 6.82 4.32 11.17
CA LEU A 115 7.18 5.72 10.91
C LEU A 115 8.27 6.19 11.88
N PRO A 116 9.15 7.11 11.45
CA PRO A 116 10.17 7.70 12.31
C PRO A 116 9.58 8.43 13.53
#